data_AF-A0A9E1R0D7-F1
#
_entry.id   AF-A0A9E1R0D7-F1
#
_cell.length_a   1.000
_cell.length_b   1.000
_cell.length_c   1.000
_cell.angle_alpha   90.00
_cell.angle_beta   90.00
_cell.angle_gamma   90.00
#
_symmetry.space_group_name_H-M   'P 1'
#
loop_
_entity.id
_entity.type
_entity.pdbx_description
1 polymer ?
#
loop_
_entity_poly.entity_id
_entity_poly.type
_entity_poly.pdbx_seq_one_letter_code
_entity_poly.pdbx_strand_id
1 'polypeptide(L)'
;MENKIAFFVADVPQAKEAYERFLKTHKNYPISEANVAVVLGGDGYLLRTLHRFIAEDIKLPVYGLNRGSMGFLLNDFKEEDLDDRLKSAISFPLFPLKMVAEMASGK
;
A
#
# COMPACT_ATOMS: atom_id res chain seq x y z
N MET A 1 -16.04 -13.25 0.17
CA MET A 1 -15.18 -13.23 -1.03
C MET A 1 -13.76 -13.43 -0.55
N GLU A 2 -12.97 -14.22 -1.26
CA GLU A 2 -11.55 -14.42 -0.96
C GLU A 2 -10.76 -13.19 -1.43
N ASN A 3 -9.85 -12.67 -0.61
CA ASN A 3 -9.01 -11.53 -0.99
C ASN A 3 -7.86 -12.04 -1.86
N LYS A 4 -7.78 -11.58 -3.11
CA LYS A 4 -6.63 -11.83 -4.00
C LYS A 4 -5.65 -10.69 -3.82
N ILE A 5 -4.60 -10.94 -3.06
CA ILE A 5 -3.67 -9.92 -2.60
C ILE A 5 -2.47 -9.80 -3.53
N ALA A 6 -2.16 -8.57 -3.98
CA ALA A 6 -0.87 -8.23 -4.55
C ALA A 6 0.00 -7.51 -3.50
N PHE A 7 1.15 -8.08 -3.14
CA PHE A 7 2.03 -7.48 -2.14
C PHE A 7 3.05 -6.52 -2.77
N PHE A 8 3.18 -5.35 -2.17
CA PHE A 8 4.20 -4.35 -2.48
C PHE A 8 5.09 -4.15 -1.26
N VAL A 9 6.34 -4.58 -1.38
CA VAL A 9 7.25 -4.70 -0.24
C VAL A 9 8.36 -3.67 -0.36
N ALA A 10 8.51 -2.81 0.64
CA ALA A 10 9.62 -1.88 0.72
C ALA A 10 10.95 -2.64 0.87
N ASP A 11 12.03 -2.08 0.33
CA ASP A 11 13.37 -2.65 0.43
C ASP A 11 14.00 -2.41 1.81
N VAL A 12 13.36 -2.95 2.85
CA VAL A 12 13.82 -2.90 4.24
C VAL A 12 13.62 -4.26 4.91
N PRO A 13 14.51 -4.67 5.84
CA PRO A 13 14.45 -6.01 6.45
C PRO A 13 13.10 -6.33 7.08
N GLN A 14 12.51 -5.38 7.81
CA GLN A 14 11.25 -5.58 8.53
C GLN A 14 10.08 -5.85 7.58
N ALA A 15 10.06 -5.20 6.40
CA ALA A 15 9.00 -5.39 5.40
C ALA A 15 9.15 -6.75 4.69
N LYS A 16 10.38 -7.12 4.33
CA LYS A 16 10.68 -8.44 3.74
C LYS A 16 10.33 -9.58 4.69
N GLU A 17 10.69 -9.46 5.96
CA GLU A 17 10.36 -10.44 6.99
C GLU A 17 8.84 -10.62 7.14
N ALA A 18 8.07 -9.52 7.15
CA ALA A 18 6.61 -9.59 7.17
C ALA A 18 6.04 -10.24 5.91
N TYR A 19 6.61 -9.95 4.74
CA TYR A 19 6.21 -10.56 3.48
C TYR A 19 6.39 -12.08 3.50
N GLU A 20 7.56 -12.57 3.93
CA GLU A 20 7.83 -14.02 4.05
C GLU A 20 6.84 -14.72 4.99
N ARG A 21 6.39 -14.03 6.04
CA ARG A 21 5.35 -14.56 6.92
C ARG A 21 3.99 -14.65 6.23
N PHE A 22 3.57 -13.60 5.53
CA PHE A 22 2.32 -13.63 4.77
C PHE A 22 2.32 -14.69 3.66
N LEU A 23 3.46 -14.97 3.02
CA LEU A 23 3.56 -16.00 1.99
C LEU A 23 3.27 -17.43 2.50
N LYS A 24 3.32 -17.67 3.81
CA LYS A 24 2.96 -18.97 4.39
C LYS A 24 1.46 -19.24 4.34
N THR A 25 0.65 -18.19 4.32
CA THR A 25 -0.82 -18.26 4.45
C THR A 25 -1.54 -17.64 3.26
N HIS A 26 -0.88 -16.77 2.49
CA HIS A 26 -1.46 -16.05 1.37
C HIS A 26 -0.60 -16.22 0.11
N LYS A 27 -1.27 -16.34 -1.03
CA LYS A 27 -0.62 -16.27 -2.34
C LYS A 27 -0.42 -14.81 -2.75
N ASN A 28 0.75 -14.49 -3.31
CA ASN A 28 0.95 -13.21 -3.99
C ASN A 28 0.45 -13.29 -5.43
N TYR A 29 -0.56 -12.49 -5.76
CA TYR A 29 -1.15 -12.41 -7.10
C TYR A 29 -0.53 -11.27 -7.92
N PRO A 30 -0.44 -11.41 -9.25
CA PRO A 30 -0.16 -10.28 -10.11
C PRO A 30 -1.29 -9.23 -10.00
N ILE A 31 -0.97 -7.96 -10.28
CA ILE A 31 -1.94 -6.84 -10.21
C ILE A 31 -3.20 -7.12 -11.03
N SER A 32 -3.06 -7.78 -12.18
CA SER A 32 -4.17 -8.14 -13.07
C SER A 32 -5.19 -9.11 -12.47
N GLU A 33 -4.80 -9.88 -11.44
CA GLU A 33 -5.69 -10.84 -10.78
C GLU A 33 -6.08 -10.43 -9.37
N ALA A 34 -5.41 -9.42 -8.81
CA ALA A 34 -5.62 -8.96 -7.45
C ALA A 34 -6.88 -8.09 -7.33
N ASN A 35 -7.53 -8.15 -6.16
CA ASN A 35 -8.61 -7.24 -5.78
C ASN A 35 -8.19 -6.24 -4.69
N VAL A 36 -7.00 -6.43 -4.09
CA VAL A 36 -6.39 -5.46 -3.18
C VAL A 36 -4.86 -5.51 -3.27
N ALA A 37 -4.23 -4.34 -3.18
CA ALA A 37 -2.79 -4.18 -3.01
C ALA A 37 -2.46 -4.03 -1.52
N VAL A 38 -1.62 -4.90 -0.97
CA VAL A 38 -1.11 -4.74 0.39
C VAL A 38 0.30 -4.18 0.35
N VAL A 39 0.49 -2.99 0.93
CA VAL A 39 1.77 -2.29 0.99
C VAL A 39 2.44 -2.55 2.35
N LEU A 40 3.64 -3.13 2.34
CA LEU A 40 4.46 -3.36 3.54
C LEU A 40 5.62 -2.35 3.54
N GLY A 41 5.59 -1.35 4.42
CA GLY A 41 6.62 -0.32 4.43
C GLY A 41 6.30 0.84 5.36
N GLY A 42 6.80 2.04 5.01
CA GLY A 42 6.46 3.31 5.67
C GLY A 42 5.64 4.22 4.75
N ASP A 43 5.19 5.37 5.28
CA ASP A 43 4.35 6.34 4.56
C ASP A 43 4.95 6.77 3.21
N GLY A 44 6.25 7.06 3.16
CA GLY A 44 6.92 7.44 1.91
C GLY A 44 6.89 6.36 0.84
N TYR A 45 6.92 5.08 1.22
CA TYR A 45 6.79 3.97 0.27
C TYR A 45 5.35 3.82 -0.21
N LEU A 46 4.35 3.97 0.67
CA LEU A 46 2.94 4.00 0.31
C LEU A 46 2.64 5.12 -0.70
N LEU A 47 3.09 6.35 -0.43
CA LEU A 47 2.87 7.48 -1.32
C LEU A 47 3.47 7.22 -2.70
N ARG A 48 4.71 6.69 -2.77
CA ARG A 48 5.32 6.30 -4.05
C ARG A 48 4.51 5.23 -4.80
N THR A 49 4.00 4.22 -4.10
CA THR A 49 3.12 3.20 -4.70
C THR A 49 1.83 3.81 -5.24
N LEU A 50 1.18 4.69 -4.48
CA LEU A 50 -0.03 5.40 -4.90
C LEU A 50 0.24 6.29 -6.13
N HIS A 51 1.35 7.05 -6.12
CA HIS A 51 1.76 7.86 -7.27
C HIS A 51 1.98 7.00 -8.52
N ARG A 52 2.62 5.82 -8.38
CA ARG A 52 2.79 4.88 -9.49
C ARG A 52 1.44 4.38 -10.01
N PHE A 53 0.53 3.99 -9.11
CA PHE A 53 -0.79 3.51 -9.49
C PHE A 53 -1.59 4.58 -10.24
N ILE A 54 -1.50 5.85 -9.83
CA ILE A 54 -2.11 6.97 -10.54
C ILE A 54 -1.48 7.14 -11.93
N ALA A 55 -0.16 7.08 -12.05
CA ALA A 55 0.55 7.24 -13.32
C ALA A 55 0.26 6.10 -14.32
N GLU A 56 0.06 4.88 -13.82
CA GLU A 56 -0.23 3.68 -14.61
C GLU A 56 -1.73 3.38 -14.75
N ASP A 57 -2.60 4.29 -14.27
CA ASP A 57 -4.07 4.15 -14.24
C ASP A 57 -4.58 2.87 -13.54
N ILE A 58 -3.85 2.38 -12.54
CA ILE A 58 -4.22 1.21 -11.74
C ILE A 58 -5.29 1.60 -10.71
N LYS A 59 -6.47 0.96 -10.78
CA LYS A 59 -7.62 1.21 -9.87
C LYS A 59 -7.69 0.27 -8.67
N LEU A 60 -6.62 -0.49 -8.41
CA LEU A 60 -6.56 -1.46 -7.33
C LEU A 60 -6.53 -0.73 -5.96
N PRO A 61 -7.47 -0.99 -5.03
CA PRO A 61 -7.43 -0.42 -3.70
C PRO A 61 -6.15 -0.77 -2.96
N VAL A 62 -5.60 0.18 -2.21
CA VAL A 62 -4.33 0.00 -1.48
C VAL A 62 -4.60 -0.04 0.01
N TYR A 63 -4.14 -1.11 0.67
CA TYR A 63 -4.15 -1.28 2.10
C TYR A 63 -2.72 -1.30 2.63
N GLY A 64 -2.38 -0.33 3.46
CA GLY A 64 -1.02 -0.18 3.95
C GLY A 64 -0.81 -0.74 5.36
N LEU A 65 0.32 -1.40 5.59
CA LEU A 65 0.79 -1.93 6.87
C LEU A 65 2.16 -1.36 7.24
N ASN A 66 2.26 -0.79 8.45
CA ASN A 66 3.47 -0.14 8.93
C ASN A 66 4.55 -1.17 9.31
N ARG A 67 5.63 -1.18 8.53
CA ARG A 67 6.89 -1.91 8.80
C ARG A 67 8.10 -0.97 8.79
N GLY A 68 7.87 0.33 9.02
CA GLY A 68 8.87 1.39 9.17
C GLY A 68 8.89 1.97 10.58
N SER A 69 9.29 3.24 10.72
CA SER A 69 9.22 4.00 11.98
C SER A 69 7.80 4.56 12.24
N MET A 70 7.68 5.54 13.15
CA MET A 70 6.44 6.34 13.32
C MET A 70 5.91 6.82 11.96
N GLY A 71 4.65 6.54 11.68
CA GLY A 71 3.92 6.91 10.47
C GLY A 71 2.46 7.19 10.79
N PHE A 72 1.79 7.95 9.92
CA PHE A 72 0.42 8.42 10.13
C PHE A 72 -0.60 7.80 9.18
N LEU A 73 -0.14 7.25 8.04
CA LEU A 73 -1.02 6.79 6.96
C LEU A 73 -1.27 5.28 6.99
N LEU A 74 -0.30 4.52 7.51
CA LEU A 74 -0.33 3.06 7.49
C LEU A 74 -1.02 2.48 8.72
N ASN A 75 -1.79 1.42 8.52
CA ASN A 75 -2.33 0.64 9.62
C ASN A 75 -1.20 -0.08 10.37
N ASP A 76 -1.41 -0.32 11.66
CA ASP A 76 -0.46 -1.12 12.44
C ASP A 76 -0.25 -2.50 11.83
N PHE A 77 0.99 -2.97 11.88
CA PHE A 77 1.30 -4.33 11.50
C PHE A 77 0.78 -5.31 12.55
N LYS A 78 -0.07 -6.22 12.08
CA LYS A 78 -0.49 -7.45 12.75
C LYS A 78 -0.51 -8.53 11.69
N GLU A 79 0.03 -9.68 12.03
CA GLU A 79 0.16 -10.81 11.10
C GLU A 79 -1.16 -11.57 11.00
N GLU A 80 -1.88 -11.60 12.11
CA GLU A 80 -3.15 -12.29 12.26
C GLU A 80 -4.28 -11.52 11.56
N ASP A 81 -5.28 -12.29 11.13
CA ASP A 81 -6.58 -11.80 10.66
C ASP A 81 -6.50 -10.76 9.52
N LEU A 82 -5.47 -10.82 8.66
CA LEU A 82 -5.32 -9.91 7.53
C LEU A 82 -6.59 -9.90 6.66
N ASP A 83 -7.14 -11.06 6.36
CA ASP A 83 -8.37 -11.16 5.55
C ASP A 83 -9.57 -10.46 6.18
N ASP A 84 -9.76 -10.60 7.49
CA ASP A 84 -10.90 -10.00 8.19
C ASP A 84 -10.71 -8.50 8.38
N ARG A 85 -9.47 -8.05 8.54
CA ARG A 85 -9.11 -6.63 8.50
C ARG A 85 -9.35 -6.02 7.13
N LEU A 86 -9.02 -6.74 6.05
CA LEU A 86 -9.30 -6.29 4.68
C LEU A 86 -10.81 -6.20 4.42
N LYS A 87 -11.59 -7.17 4.91
CA LYS A 87 -13.07 -7.16 4.80
C LYS A 87 -13.72 -6.03 5.60
N SER A 88 -13.17 -5.69 6.76
CA SER A 88 -13.69 -4.63 7.64
C SER A 88 -13.12 -3.24 7.32
N ALA A 89 -12.13 -3.15 6.43
CA ALA A 89 -11.51 -1.89 6.05
C ALA A 89 -12.51 -0.95 5.38
N ILE A 90 -12.44 0.33 5.74
CA ILE A 90 -13.24 1.38 5.13
C ILE A 90 -12.45 1.94 3.95
N SER A 91 -13.01 1.81 2.75
CA SER A 91 -12.43 2.42 1.56
C SER A 91 -12.64 3.93 1.56
N PHE A 92 -11.58 4.69 1.28
CA PHE A 92 -11.64 6.13 1.15
C PHE A 92 -11.03 6.57 -0.19
N PRO A 93 -11.74 7.36 -1.01
CA PRO A 93 -11.18 7.86 -2.26
C PRO A 93 -10.11 8.92 -1.99
N LEU A 94 -8.92 8.71 -2.53
CA LEU A 94 -7.85 9.70 -2.48
C LEU A 94 -7.94 10.65 -3.69
N PHE A 95 -7.94 11.94 -3.44
CA PHE A 95 -7.89 12.98 -4.47
C PHE A 95 -6.49 13.59 -4.52
N PRO A 96 -5.66 13.28 -5.53
CA PRO A 96 -4.31 13.84 -5.62
C PRO A 96 -4.37 15.36 -5.80
N LEU A 97 -3.63 16.09 -4.96
CA LEU A 97 -3.50 17.54 -5.12
C LEU A 97 -2.60 17.84 -6.32
N LYS A 98 -3.04 18.74 -7.19
CA LYS A 98 -2.21 19.33 -8.24
C LYS A 98 -1.89 20.78 -7.85
N MET A 99 -0.61 21.14 -7.96
CA MET A 99 -0.12 22.49 -7.70
C MET A 99 0.62 23.00 -8.94
N VAL A 100 0.37 24.26 -9.29
CA VAL A 100 1.26 25.04 -10.16
C VAL A 100 2.06 25.94 -9.22
N ALA A 101 3.38 25.88 -9.31
CA ALA A 101 4.29 26.67 -8.50
C ALA A 101 5.09 27.60 -9.42
N GLU A 102 5.23 28.85 -9.03
CA GLU A 102 6.08 29.84 -9.68
C GLU A 102 7.26 30.14 -8.76
N MET A 103 8.45 30.36 -9.31
CA MET A 103 9.57 30.86 -8.51
C MET A 103 9.27 32.27 -7.99
N ALA A 104 9.95 32.69 -6.93
CA ALA A 104 9.87 34.09 -6.45
C ALA A 104 10.26 35.12 -7.54
N SER A 105 10.99 34.69 -8.57
CA SER A 105 11.35 35.46 -9.77
C SER A 105 10.28 35.48 -10.87
N GLY A 106 9.14 34.81 -10.69
CA GLY A 106 8.04 34.73 -11.66
C GLY A 106 8.31 33.85 -12.88
N LYS A 107 9.25 32.90 -12.78
CA LYS A 107 9.50 31.86 -13.80
C LYS A 107 9.23 30.47 -13.26
#